data_AF-A0A0N4TBD4-F1
#
_entry.id   AF-A0A0N4TBD4-F1
#
_cell.length_a   1.000
_cell.length_b   1.000
_cell.length_c   1.000
_cell.angle_alpha   90.00
_cell.angle_beta   90.00
_cell.angle_gamma   90.00
#
_symmetry.space_group_name_H-M   'P 1'
#
loop_
_entity.id
_entity.type
_entity.pdbx_description
1 polymer ?
#
loop_
_entity_poly.entity_id
_entity_poly.type
_entity_poly.pdbx_seq_one_letter_code
_entity_poly.pdbx_strand_id
1 'polypeptide(L)'
;MGIDFTLDFYLRQTWQDPRLAFGDMYYGYQKGKIESLTVGVDYLEKLWKPDTFFPNEKKSFFHTATTHNSFLRIDPDGTVFTSQ
;
A
#
# COMPACT_ATOMS: atom_id res chain seq x y z
N MET A 1 15.45 -1.28 34.31
CA MET A 1 15.58 -0.69 32.95
C MET A 1 15.00 -1.69 31.98
N GLY A 2 14.02 -1.31 31.17
CA GLY A 2 13.52 -2.17 30.09
C GLY A 2 14.57 -2.22 28.97
N ILE A 3 14.85 -3.41 28.44
CA ILE A 3 15.64 -3.55 27.21
C ILE A 3 14.70 -3.15 26.07
N ASP A 4 14.90 -1.92 25.58
CA ASP A 4 14.08 -1.28 24.55
C ASP A 4 14.97 -0.63 23.49
N PHE A 5 14.47 -0.55 22.25
CA PHE A 5 15.11 0.16 21.15
C PHE A 5 14.06 0.92 20.33
N THR A 6 14.50 1.92 19.58
CA THR A 6 13.67 2.69 18.64
C THR A 6 14.15 2.40 17.22
N LEU A 7 13.21 2.15 16.31
CA LEU A 7 13.48 2.03 14.87
C LEU A 7 12.70 3.09 14.09
N ASP A 8 13.30 3.56 13.01
CA ASP A 8 12.65 4.32 11.96
C ASP A 8 12.89 3.56 10.65
N PHE A 9 11.81 3.23 9.93
CA PHE A 9 11.87 2.43 8.73
C PHE A 9 10.64 2.66 7.85
N TYR A 10 10.81 2.39 6.55
CA TYR A 10 9.69 2.25 5.63
C TYR A 10 9.15 0.82 5.67
N LEU A 11 7.85 0.66 5.96
CA LEU A 11 7.16 -0.61 5.83
C LEU A 11 6.62 -0.73 4.41
N ARG A 12 7.17 -1.67 3.64
CA ARG A 12 6.69 -1.99 2.29
C ARG A 12 5.91 -3.28 2.31
N GLN A 13 4.73 -3.27 1.71
CA GLN A 13 3.87 -4.44 1.62
C GLN A 13 3.46 -4.66 0.17
N THR A 14 3.32 -5.94 -0.19
CA THR A 14 2.84 -6.33 -1.51
C THR A 14 1.89 -7.50 -1.35
N TRP A 15 0.72 -7.39 -1.96
CA TRP A 15 -0.26 -8.47 -2.01
C TRP A 15 -0.97 -8.46 -3.36
N GLN A 16 -1.53 -9.60 -3.74
CA GLN A 16 -2.32 -9.71 -4.98
C GLN A 16 -3.80 -9.65 -4.63
N ASP A 17 -4.53 -8.72 -5.24
CA ASP A 17 -5.98 -8.63 -5.15
C ASP A 17 -6.59 -8.67 -6.57
N PRO A 18 -7.06 -9.85 -7.03
CA PRO A 18 -7.63 -10.01 -8.38
C PRO A 18 -8.83 -9.09 -8.66
N ARG A 19 -9.51 -8.57 -7.62
CA ARG A 19 -10.63 -7.63 -7.78
C ARG A 19 -10.18 -6.26 -8.28
N LEU A 20 -8.88 -5.94 -8.15
CA LEU A 20 -8.26 -4.69 -8.58
C LEU A 20 -7.56 -4.82 -9.94
N ALA A 21 -7.60 -6.00 -10.58
CA ALA A 21 -7.04 -6.19 -11.90
C ALA A 21 -7.79 -5.33 -12.94
N PHE A 22 -7.04 -4.61 -13.78
CA PHE A 22 -7.56 -3.72 -14.81
C PHE A 22 -6.89 -3.94 -16.19
N GLY A 23 -5.99 -4.93 -16.30
CA GLY A 23 -5.26 -5.24 -17.54
C GLY A 23 -6.13 -5.81 -18.67
N ASP A 24 -7.27 -6.42 -18.34
CA ASP A 24 -8.23 -6.95 -19.29
C ASP A 24 -9.40 -5.96 -19.47
N MET A 25 -9.23 -5.05 -20.44
CA MET A 25 -10.27 -4.26 -21.14
C MET A 25 -11.67 -4.21 -20.49
N TYR A 26 -12.01 -3.08 -19.89
CA TYR A 26 -13.40 -2.63 -19.78
C TYR A 26 -13.51 -1.27 -20.52
N TYR A 27 -14.43 -1.16 -21.48
CA TYR A 27 -14.72 0.04 -22.29
C TYR A 27 -13.65 0.51 -23.31
N GLY A 28 -13.16 -0.37 -24.19
CA GLY A 28 -12.54 0.06 -25.46
C GLY A 28 -11.10 0.63 -25.40
N TYR A 29 -10.48 0.67 -24.22
CA TYR A 29 -9.06 1.01 -24.07
C TYR A 29 -8.17 -0.20 -24.33
N GLN A 30 -7.12 -0.05 -25.15
CA GLN A 30 -6.25 -1.17 -25.52
C GLN A 30 -5.56 -1.81 -24.31
N LYS A 31 -5.65 -3.15 -24.25
CA LYS A 31 -4.89 -4.01 -23.35
C LYS A 31 -3.41 -3.61 -23.37
N GLY A 32 -2.83 -3.36 -22.19
CA GLY A 32 -1.40 -3.07 -22.05
C GLY A 32 -0.96 -1.60 -22.18
N LYS A 33 -1.88 -0.62 -22.17
CA LYS A 33 -1.49 0.81 -22.19
C LYS A 33 -1.13 1.38 -20.81
N ILE A 34 -1.67 0.81 -19.73
CA ILE A 34 -1.41 1.27 -18.36
C ILE A 34 -0.52 0.22 -17.69
N GLU A 35 0.74 0.58 -17.41
CA GLU A 35 1.70 -0.30 -16.73
C GLU A 35 1.49 -0.37 -15.23
N SER A 36 0.99 0.71 -14.61
CA SER A 36 0.62 0.76 -13.20
C SER A 36 -0.29 1.95 -12.91
N LEU A 37 -1.14 1.83 -11.90
CA LEU A 37 -1.98 2.91 -11.38
C LEU A 37 -1.41 3.40 -10.05
N THR A 38 -0.92 4.63 -10.02
CA THR A 38 -0.53 5.32 -8.77
C THR A 38 -1.66 6.24 -8.35
N VAL A 39 -2.22 5.99 -7.17
CA VAL A 39 -3.34 6.77 -6.60
C VAL A 39 -2.95 7.37 -5.25
N GLY A 40 -3.72 8.35 -4.78
CA GLY A 40 -3.56 8.89 -3.44
C GLY A 40 -3.72 7.80 -2.38
N VAL A 41 -2.91 7.86 -1.33
CA VAL A 41 -2.94 6.89 -0.21
C VAL A 41 -4.31 6.82 0.46
N ASP A 42 -5.11 7.89 0.43
CA ASP A 42 -6.47 7.91 0.99
C ASP A 42 -7.38 6.80 0.42
N TYR A 43 -7.05 6.25 -0.76
CA TYR A 43 -7.74 5.09 -1.31
C TYR A 43 -7.51 3.78 -0.52
N LEU A 44 -6.42 3.66 0.25
CA LEU A 44 -6.17 2.51 1.14
C LEU A 44 -7.24 2.34 2.22
N GLU A 45 -8.00 3.38 2.55
CA GLU A 45 -9.15 3.26 3.46
C GLU A 45 -10.34 2.55 2.80
N LYS A 46 -10.40 2.55 1.46
CA LYS A 46 -11.48 1.94 0.67
C LYS A 46 -11.13 0.54 0.17
N LEU A 47 -9.86 0.15 0.27
CA LEU A 47 -9.35 -1.13 -0.20
C LEU A 47 -9.19 -2.09 0.98
N TRP A 48 -9.38 -3.38 0.70
CA TRP A 48 -8.92 -4.40 1.63
C TRP A 48 -7.39 -4.35 1.70
N LYS A 49 -6.85 -4.44 2.92
CA LYS A 49 -5.41 -4.54 3.19
C LYS A 49 -5.15 -5.56 4.30
N PRO A 50 -3.95 -6.14 4.38
CA PRO A 50 -3.58 -7.01 5.50
C PRO A 50 -3.54 -6.24 6.83
N ASP A 51 -4.13 -6.80 7.88
CA ASP A 51 -4.09 -6.25 9.25
C ASP A 51 -2.72 -6.53 9.91
N THR A 52 -1.69 -5.82 9.46
CA THR A 52 -0.31 -6.00 9.93
C THR A 52 -0.05 -5.22 11.21
N PHE A 53 0.48 -5.90 12.23
CA PHE A 53 0.82 -5.32 13.53
C PHE A 53 2.14 -5.88 14.06
N PHE A 54 2.76 -5.17 15.01
CA PHE A 54 4.00 -5.59 15.67
C PHE A 54 3.68 -6.07 17.10
N PRO A 55 3.71 -7.39 17.39
CA PRO A 55 3.28 -7.92 18.68
C PRO A 55 4.05 -7.40 19.90
N ASN A 56 5.31 -7.01 19.70
CA ASN A 56 6.21 -6.52 20.75
C ASN A 56 6.35 -4.99 20.77
N GLU A 57 5.52 -4.29 19.99
CA GLU A 57 5.48 -2.84 19.99
C GLU A 57 5.07 -2.33 21.38
N LYS A 58 5.85 -1.39 21.92
CA LYS A 58 5.46 -0.61 23.10
C LYS A 58 4.73 0.67 22.73
N LYS A 59 5.19 1.36 21.68
CA LYS A 59 4.58 2.54 21.06
C LYS A 59 4.98 2.62 19.58
N SER A 60 4.05 2.97 18.71
CA SER A 60 4.28 3.28 17.30
C SER A 60 3.61 4.60 16.93
N PHE A 61 4.22 5.31 15.98
CA PHE A 61 3.70 6.54 15.41
C PHE A 61 3.85 6.49 13.90
N PHE A 62 2.76 6.72 13.17
CA PHE A 62 2.85 6.98 11.74
C PHE A 62 3.25 8.44 11.50
N HIS A 63 4.26 8.66 10.66
CA HIS A 63 4.72 10.01 10.31
C HIS A 63 3.63 10.75 9.53
N THR A 64 2.87 11.58 10.23
CA THR A 64 1.85 12.47 9.63
C THR A 64 2.47 13.86 9.42
N ALA A 65 3.36 14.02 8.44
CA ALA A 65 4.01 15.30 8.16
C ALA A 65 3.44 15.93 6.88
N THR A 66 2.46 16.82 7.02
CA THR A 66 1.79 17.65 5.98
C THR A 66 1.04 16.91 4.84
N THR A 67 1.45 15.69 4.50
CA THR A 67 0.75 14.66 3.70
C THR A 67 1.15 13.28 4.28
N HIS A 68 0.30 12.26 4.20
CA HIS A 68 0.74 10.89 4.51
C HIS A 68 1.92 10.55 3.59
N ASN A 69 3.11 10.26 4.14
CA ASN A 69 4.29 9.83 3.38
C ASN A 69 4.12 8.38 2.93
N SER A 70 3.06 8.14 2.16
CA SER A 70 2.62 6.81 1.82
C SER A 70 2.33 6.73 0.34
N PHE A 71 2.77 5.63 -0.27
CA PHE A 71 2.67 5.36 -1.69
C PHE A 71 1.74 4.16 -1.90
N LEU A 72 0.85 4.27 -2.88
CA LEU A 72 -0.02 3.18 -3.33
C LEU A 72 0.11 3.03 -4.84
N ARG A 73 0.50 1.82 -5.28
CA ARG A 73 0.53 1.42 -6.69
C ARG A 73 -0.26 0.14 -6.88
N ILE A 74 -1.04 0.06 -7.95
CA ILE A 74 -1.76 -1.14 -8.37
C ILE A 74 -1.31 -1.49 -9.79
N ASP A 75 -0.77 -2.68 -9.98
CA ASP A 75 -0.33 -3.19 -11.27
C ASP A 75 -1.50 -3.90 -12.01
N PRO A 76 -1.41 -4.12 -13.34
CA PRO A 76 -2.57 -4.53 -14.16
C PRO A 76 -3.18 -5.88 -13.79
N ASP A 77 -2.40 -6.74 -13.15
CA ASP A 77 -2.80 -8.06 -12.64
C ASP A 77 -3.44 -8.01 -11.25
N GLY A 78 -3.65 -6.81 -10.69
CA GLY A 78 -4.17 -6.60 -9.35
C GLY A 78 -3.12 -6.69 -8.25
N THR A 79 -1.83 -6.71 -8.58
CA THR A 79 -0.76 -6.61 -7.57
C THR A 79 -0.76 -5.22 -6.95
N VAL A 80 -0.96 -5.15 -5.64
CA VAL A 80 -0.95 -3.90 -4.86
C VAL A 80 0.37 -3.78 -4.14
N PHE A 81 0.99 -2.61 -4.24
CA PHE A 81 2.19 -2.23 -3.51
C PHE A 81 1.90 -1.00 -2.64
N THR A 82 2.29 -1.08 -1.37
CA THR A 82 2.29 0.06 -0.45
C THR A 82 3.67 0.29 0.15
N SER A 83 3.97 1.56 0.44
CA SER A 83 5.10 1.97 1.27
C SER A 83 4.61 3.04 2.23
N GLN A 84 4.95 2.92 3.50
CA GLN A 84 4.61 3.87 4.57
C GLN A 84 5.75 4.01 5.57
#